data_AF-A0A2C8Y9F0-F1
#
_entry.id   AF-A0A2C8Y9F0-F1
#
_cell.length_a   1.000
_cell.length_b   1.000
_cell.length_c   1.000
_cell.angle_alpha   90.00
_cell.angle_beta   90.00
_cell.angle_gamma   90.00
#
_symmetry.space_group_name_H-M   'P 1'
#
loop_
_entity.id
_entity.type
_entity.pdbx_description
1 polymer ?
#
loop_
_entity_poly.entity_id
_entity_poly.type
_entity_poly.pdbx_seq_one_letter_code
_entity_poly.pdbx_strand_id
1 'polypeptide(L)'
;MAKISWSKAEEYIFSFLCFKQYVVPSLTVEEFLDFAHKSLPRLPKASLKAKLSNVKHLLDAKNISNTIPLKPLRNFAKANEEAINDLIDSLKLR
;
A
#
# COMPACT_ATOMS: atom_id res chain seq x y z
N MET A 1 12.59 -19.18 2.82
CA MET A 1 12.06 -17.95 3.45
C MET A 1 10.58 -18.15 3.71
N ALA A 2 10.11 -18.01 4.95
CA ALA A 2 8.68 -18.11 5.24
C ALA A 2 7.92 -17.03 4.45
N LYS A 3 6.94 -17.44 3.66
CA LYS A 3 6.10 -16.53 2.88
C LYS A 3 5.24 -15.77 3.90
N ILE A 4 5.53 -14.49 4.10
CA ILE A 4 4.77 -13.65 5.05
C ILE A 4 3.35 -13.51 4.50
N SER A 5 2.40 -14.16 5.15
CA SER A 5 0.99 -14.05 4.81
C SER A 5 0.42 -12.79 5.43
N TRP A 6 -0.23 -11.95 4.63
CA TRP A 6 -0.98 -10.80 5.09
C TRP A 6 -2.40 -11.24 5.45
N SER A 7 -2.91 -10.80 6.60
CA SER A 7 -4.33 -10.88 6.93
C SER A 7 -5.11 -9.78 6.21
N LYS A 8 -6.42 -9.98 6.02
CA LYS A 8 -7.29 -8.96 5.42
C LYS A 8 -7.25 -7.62 6.17
N ALA A 9 -7.11 -7.64 7.49
CA ALA A 9 -6.98 -6.42 8.28
C ALA A 9 -5.67 -5.68 7.99
N GLU A 10 -4.54 -6.40 7.91
CA GLU A 10 -3.24 -5.81 7.54
C GLU A 10 -3.25 -5.25 6.11
N GLU A 11 -3.89 -5.96 5.17
CA GLU A 11 -4.11 -5.51 3.78
C GLU A 11 -4.85 -4.16 3.75
N TYR A 12 -5.95 -4.08 4.48
CA TYR A 12 -6.78 -2.89 4.55
C TYR A 12 -6.06 -1.73 5.24
N ILE A 13 -5.46 -1.97 6.41
CA ILE A 13 -4.73 -0.94 7.19
C ILE A 13 -3.61 -0.35 6.33
N PHE A 14 -2.75 -1.18 5.74
CA PHE A 14 -1.63 -0.67 4.97
C PHE A 14 -2.07 0.09 3.73
N SER A 15 -3.05 -0.44 2.99
CA SER A 15 -3.62 0.26 1.83
C SER A 15 -4.21 1.61 2.24
N PHE A 16 -4.95 1.66 3.35
CA PHE A 16 -5.50 2.90 3.88
C PHE A 16 -4.40 3.91 4.26
N LEU A 17 -3.31 3.47 4.90
CA LEU A 17 -2.16 4.32 5.20
C LEU A 17 -1.53 4.88 3.93
N CYS A 18 -1.42 4.09 2.86
CA CYS A 18 -0.93 4.56 1.57
C CYS A 18 -1.82 5.68 1.03
N PHE A 19 -3.14 5.50 1.05
CA PHE A 19 -4.11 6.50 0.56
C PHE A 19 -4.06 7.78 1.39
N LYS A 20 -3.89 7.69 2.72
CA LYS A 20 -3.69 8.86 3.57
C LYS A 20 -2.42 9.63 3.20
N GLN A 21 -1.34 8.91 2.90
CA GLN A 21 -0.08 9.51 2.49
C GLN A 21 -0.13 10.07 1.05
N TYR A 22 -1.00 9.53 0.19
CA TYR A 22 -1.21 10.02 -1.17
C TYR A 22 -1.84 11.41 -1.26
N VAL A 23 -2.59 11.84 -0.23
CA VAL A 23 -3.30 13.13 -0.22
C VAL A 23 -2.45 14.25 0.39
N VAL A 24 -1.40 13.93 1.15
CA VAL A 24 -0.48 14.93 1.75
C VAL A 24 0.96 14.42 1.70
N PRO A 25 1.83 14.97 0.83
CA PRO A 25 3.23 14.54 0.73
C PRO A 25 4.03 15.12 1.89
N SER A 26 4.08 14.41 3.02
CA SER A 26 4.91 14.81 4.17
C SER A 26 6.10 13.91 4.44
N LEU A 27 6.04 12.62 4.05
CA LEU A 27 7.04 11.61 4.41
C LEU A 27 7.79 11.08 3.19
N THR A 28 9.09 10.87 3.34
CA THR A 28 9.90 10.03 2.46
C THR A 28 9.45 8.57 2.52
N VAL A 29 9.90 7.74 1.57
CA VAL A 29 9.58 6.30 1.58
C VAL A 29 10.03 5.64 2.87
N GLU A 30 11.24 5.92 3.37
CA GLU A 30 11.72 5.29 4.60
C GLU A 30 10.93 5.75 5.83
N GLU A 31 10.60 7.04 5.95
CA GLU A 31 9.77 7.53 7.05
C GLU A 31 8.37 6.92 7.03
N PHE A 32 7.78 6.75 5.83
CA PHE A 32 6.52 6.04 5.68
C PHE A 32 6.64 4.56 6.06
N LEU A 33 7.69 3.88 5.63
CA LEU A 33 7.91 2.47 5.97
C LEU A 33 8.14 2.29 7.47
N ASP A 34 8.80 3.23 8.14
CA ASP A 34 8.97 3.27 9.59
C ASP A 34 7.64 3.43 10.30
N PHE A 35 6.82 4.37 9.84
CA PHE A 35 5.48 4.60 10.38
C PHE A 35 4.56 3.38 10.18
N ALA A 36 4.56 2.82 8.98
CA ALA A 36 3.78 1.63 8.67
C ALA A 36 4.25 0.41 9.48
N HIS A 37 5.56 0.28 9.70
CA HIS A 37 6.11 -0.80 10.53
C HIS A 37 5.74 -0.66 12.01
N LYS A 38 5.65 0.57 12.55
CA LYS A 38 5.10 0.79 13.90
C LYS A 38 3.64 0.34 14.02
N SER A 39 2.85 0.53 12.96
CA SER A 39 1.45 0.11 12.92
C SER A 39 1.29 -1.40 12.68
N LEU A 40 2.23 -2.00 11.93
CA LEU A 40 2.22 -3.41 11.53
C LEU A 40 3.56 -4.08 11.87
N PRO A 41 3.91 -4.21 13.17
CA PRO A 41 5.25 -4.60 13.62
C PRO A 41 5.64 -6.02 13.23
N ARG A 42 4.66 -6.88 12.96
CA ARG A 42 4.87 -8.25 12.47
C ARG A 42 5.44 -8.29 11.05
N LEU A 43 5.17 -7.26 10.25
CA LEU A 43 5.53 -7.22 8.84
C LEU A 43 6.88 -6.52 8.67
N PRO A 44 7.90 -7.15 8.08
CA PRO A 44 9.19 -6.53 7.86
C PRO A 44 9.08 -5.42 6.82
N LYS A 45 9.91 -4.39 6.96
CA LYS A 45 9.96 -3.23 6.04
C LYS A 45 10.11 -3.64 4.57
N ALA A 46 10.87 -4.70 4.28
CA ALA A 46 10.99 -5.22 2.91
C ALA A 46 9.64 -5.68 2.32
N SER A 47 8.79 -6.33 3.13
CA SER A 47 7.44 -6.72 2.71
C SER A 47 6.54 -5.49 2.55
N LEU A 48 6.65 -4.50 3.44
CA LEU A 48 5.91 -3.24 3.35
C LEU A 48 6.30 -2.45 2.09
N LYS A 49 7.60 -2.43 1.74
CA LYS A 49 8.12 -1.77 0.53
C LYS A 49 7.62 -2.44 -0.75
N ALA A 50 7.65 -3.78 -0.81
CA ALA A 50 7.09 -4.52 -1.93
C ALA A 50 5.58 -4.24 -2.07
N LYS A 51 4.87 -4.16 -0.94
CA LYS A 51 3.46 -3.79 -0.90
C LYS A 51 3.23 -2.40 -1.46
N LEU A 52 4.02 -1.41 -1.05
CA LEU A 52 3.94 -0.04 -1.51
C LEU A 52 4.08 0.07 -3.04
N SER A 53 5.00 -0.70 -3.63
CA SER A 53 5.11 -0.82 -5.10
C SER A 53 3.87 -1.44 -5.75
N ASN A 54 3.22 -2.41 -5.11
CA ASN A 54 1.98 -3.01 -5.60
C ASN A 54 0.80 -2.02 -5.53
N VAL A 55 0.71 -1.23 -4.45
CA VAL A 55 -0.30 -0.17 -4.31
C VAL A 55 -0.15 0.83 -5.45
N LYS A 56 1.07 1.30 -5.73
CA LYS A 56 1.34 2.20 -6.85
C LYS A 56 0.83 1.63 -8.17
N HIS A 57 1.19 0.37 -8.47
CA HIS A 57 0.78 -0.27 -9.71
C HIS A 57 -0.74 -0.29 -9.88
N LEU A 58 -1.47 -0.61 -8.82
CA LEU A 58 -2.93 -0.68 -8.83
C LEU A 58 -3.58 0.70 -9.01
N LEU A 59 -2.98 1.75 -8.45
CA LEU A 59 -3.44 3.12 -8.64
C LEU A 59 -3.15 3.62 -10.05
N ASP A 60 -1.95 3.36 -10.57
CA ASP A 60 -1.58 3.65 -11.97
C ASP A 60 -2.56 2.96 -12.94
N ALA A 61 -2.89 1.68 -12.70
CA ALA A 61 -3.83 0.91 -13.52
C ALA A 61 -5.27 1.46 -13.50
N LYS A 62 -5.63 2.23 -12.47
CA LYS A 62 -6.94 2.87 -12.33
C LYS A 62 -6.93 4.36 -12.67
N ASN A 63 -5.82 4.87 -13.21
CA ASN A 63 -5.62 6.28 -13.52
C ASN A 63 -5.78 7.21 -12.30
N ILE A 64 -5.48 6.72 -11.10
CA ILE A 64 -5.49 7.54 -9.89
C ILE A 64 -4.13 8.21 -9.72
N SER A 65 -4.13 9.54 -9.70
CA SER A 65 -2.91 10.35 -9.52
C SER A 65 -2.27 10.10 -8.16
N ASN A 66 -0.96 9.87 -8.15
CA ASN A 66 -0.29 9.28 -7.01
C ASN A 66 1.23 9.62 -7.05
N THR A 67 1.80 10.02 -5.90
CA THR A 67 3.18 10.51 -5.79
C THR A 67 4.19 9.47 -5.27
N ILE A 68 3.82 8.17 -5.22
CA ILE A 68 4.74 7.14 -4.73
C ILE A 68 5.97 7.08 -5.67
N PRO A 69 7.20 7.26 -5.14
CA PRO A 69 8.42 7.35 -5.95
C PRO A 69 9.06 5.98 -6.24
N LEU A 70 8.32 4.88 -6.01
CA LEU A 70 8.79 3.53 -6.29
C LEU A 70 8.39 3.08 -7.70
N LYS A 71 9.12 2.11 -8.25
CA LYS A 71 8.68 1.43 -9.47
C LYS A 71 7.54 0.44 -9.14
N PRO A 72 6.50 0.37 -9.98
CA PRO A 72 5.41 -0.58 -9.78
C PRO A 72 5.90 -2.02 -9.93
N LEU A 73 5.40 -2.92 -9.08
CA LEU A 73 5.60 -4.36 -9.20
C LEU A 73 4.31 -4.98 -9.74
N ARG A 74 4.43 -5.92 -10.71
CA ARG A 74 3.28 -6.56 -11.38
C ARG A 74 2.75 -7.79 -10.64
N ASN A 75 3.39 -8.20 -9.55
CA ASN A 75 3.05 -9.41 -8.81
C ASN A 75 2.47 -9.05 -7.44
N PHE A 76 1.14 -9.00 -7.35
CA PHE A 76 0.42 -8.77 -6.09
C PHE A 76 -0.63 -9.84 -5.84
N ALA A 77 -0.93 -10.08 -4.56
CA ALA A 77 -1.98 -11.01 -4.17
C ALA A 77 -3.36 -10.39 -4.44
N LYS A 78 -4.35 -11.21 -4.78
CA LYS A 78 -5.74 -10.77 -5.00
C LYS A 78 -6.33 -9.99 -3.82
N ALA A 79 -6.00 -10.38 -2.59
CA ALA A 79 -6.44 -9.67 -1.38
C ALA A 79 -5.97 -8.20 -1.32
N ASN A 80 -4.82 -7.88 -1.93
CA ASN A 80 -4.33 -6.51 -2.03
C ASN A 80 -5.18 -5.67 -2.99
N GLU A 81 -5.57 -6.27 -4.12
CA GLU A 81 -6.43 -5.63 -5.10
C GLU A 81 -7.84 -5.38 -4.55
N GLU A 82 -8.42 -6.37 -3.85
CA GLU A 82 -9.70 -6.25 -3.15
C GLU A 82 -9.67 -5.08 -2.16
N ALA A 83 -8.68 -5.04 -1.27
CA ALA A 83 -8.55 -3.96 -0.28
C ALA A 83 -8.42 -2.57 -0.92
N ILE A 84 -7.70 -2.46 -2.05
CA ILE A 84 -7.55 -1.18 -2.76
C ILE A 84 -8.84 -0.77 -3.46
N ASN A 85 -9.54 -1.71 -4.10
CA ASN A 85 -10.82 -1.43 -4.75
C ASN A 85 -11.85 -0.93 -3.74
N ASP A 86 -11.95 -1.61 -2.59
CA ASP A 86 -12.86 -1.23 -1.51
C ASP A 86 -12.56 0.19 -1.02
N LEU A 87 -11.29 0.57 -0.90
CA LEU A 87 -10.87 1.90 -0.48
C LEU A 87 -11.15 2.98 -1.54
N ILE A 88 -10.91 2.69 -2.83
CA ILE A 88 -11.20 3.63 -3.92
C ILE A 88 -12.70 3.96 -3.96
N ASP A 89 -13.52 2.93 -3.86
CA ASP A 89 -14.98 3.07 -3.90
C ASP A 89 -15.49 3.78 -2.63
N SER A 90 -14.94 3.42 -1.45
CA SER A 90 -15.29 4.07 -0.18
C SER A 90 -14.90 5.54 -0.11
N LEU A 91 -13.75 5.90 -0.69
CA LEU A 91 -13.23 7.28 -0.71
C LEU A 91 -13.75 8.08 -1.92
N LYS A 92 -14.56 7.48 -2.80
CA LYS A 92 -15.10 8.09 -4.02
C LYS A 92 -14.01 8.72 -4.89
N LEU A 93 -12.91 8.00 -5.09
CA LEU A 93 -11.75 8.47 -5.86
C LEU A 93 -11.90 8.24 -7.38
N ARG A 94 -13.13 8.25 -7.89
CA ARG A 94 -13.49 8.09 -9.31
C ARG A 94 -14.15 9.35 -9.85
#